data_AF-A0A9Q2QP28-F1
#
_entry.id   AF-A0A9Q2QP28-F1
#
_cell.length_a   1.000
_cell.length_b   1.000
_cell.length_c   1.000
_cell.angle_alpha   90.00
_cell.angle_beta   90.00
_cell.angle_gamma   90.00
#
_symmetry.space_group_name_H-M   'P 1'
#
loop_
_entity.id
_entity.type
_entity.pdbx_description
1 polymer ?
#
loop_
_entity_poly.entity_id
_entity_poly.type
_entity_poly.pdbx_seq_one_letter_code
_entity_poly.pdbx_strand_id
1 'polypeptide(L)' 'MVSIDRVALYLVPLVPKTVRIDAIQSFECQETIILRIWDTDGASGTGYSYTIGTGG' A
#
# COMPACT_ATOMS: atom_id res chain seq x y z
N MET A 1 0.04 14.65 25.86
CA MET A 1 0.74 14.77 24.57
C MET A 1 0.26 13.62 23.72
N VAL A 2 -0.19 13.88 22.50
CA VAL A 2 -0.68 12.82 21.61
C VAL A 2 0.50 12.11 20.98
N SER A 3 0.51 10.78 21.01
CA SER A 3 1.53 9.95 20.38
C SER A 3 0.90 8.72 19.72
N ILE A 4 1.58 8.16 18.71
CA ILE A 4 1.18 6.90 18.09
C ILE A 4 1.46 5.76 19.07
N ASP A 5 0.45 4.94 19.38
CA ASP A 5 0.56 3.82 20.34
C ASP A 5 0.49 2.43 19.67
N ARG A 6 -0.07 2.36 18.46
CA ARG A 6 -0.23 1.13 17.69
C ARG A 6 -0.07 1.39 16.21
N VAL A 7 0.55 0.44 15.53
CA VAL A 7 0.72 0.43 14.07
C VAL A 7 0.41 -0.96 13.53
N ALA A 8 -0.30 -1.02 12.42
CA ALA A 8 -0.51 -2.23 11.64
C ALA A 8 -0.11 -1.98 10.18
N LEU A 9 0.66 -2.91 9.63
CA LEU A 9 1.14 -2.89 8.26
C LEU A 9 0.67 -4.14 7.53
N TYR A 10 0.20 -3.96 6.30
CA TYR A 10 -0.22 -5.04 5.42
C TYR A 10 0.45 -4.87 4.08
N LEU A 11 1.10 -5.92 3.58
CA LEU A 11 1.55 -6.00 2.20
C LEU A 11 0.48 -6.72 1.39
N VAL A 12 -0.11 -6.03 0.43
CA VAL A 12 -1.21 -6.52 -0.39
C VAL A 12 -0.79 -6.50 -1.86
N PRO A 13 -0.58 -7.67 -2.49
CA PRO A 13 -0.36 -7.75 -3.93
C PRO A 13 -1.69 -7.57 -4.67
N LEU A 14 -1.81 -6.51 -5.45
CA LEU A 14 -2.98 -6.26 -6.29
C LEU A 14 -2.66 -6.65 -7.74
N VAL A 15 -3.05 -7.86 -8.11
CA VAL A 15 -2.90 -8.38 -9.48
C VAL A 15 -3.96 -7.73 -10.38
N PRO A 16 -3.60 -7.23 -11.58
CA PRO A 16 -4.56 -6.68 -12.51
C PRO A 16 -5.62 -7.70 -12.91
N LYS A 17 -6.88 -7.26 -13.01
CA LYS A 17 -8.00 -8.13 -13.43
C LYS A 17 -7.90 -8.62 -14.88
N THR A 18 -7.16 -7.89 -15.71
CA THR A 18 -6.87 -8.25 -17.09
C THR A 18 -5.42 -7.94 -17.36
N VAL A 19 -4.71 -8.89 -17.98
CA VAL A 19 -3.29 -8.74 -18.31
C VAL A 19 -3.13 -7.49 -19.18
N ARG A 20 -2.27 -6.57 -18.73
CA ARG A 20 -1.91 -5.36 -19.48
C ARG A 20 -0.51 -5.57 -20.02
N ILE A 21 -0.43 -5.80 -21.33
CA ILE A 21 0.81 -5.87 -22.09
C ILE A 21 0.81 -4.63 -22.98
N ASP A 22 1.27 -3.49 -22.47
CA ASP A 22 1.64 -2.39 -23.36
C ASP A 22 3.13 -2.49 -23.70
N ALA A 23 3.53 -1.82 -24.78
CA ALA A 23 4.80 -2.04 -25.46
C ALA A 23 6.04 -1.48 -24.74
N ILE A 24 5.90 -0.94 -23.52
CA ILE A 24 7.00 -0.25 -22.81
C ILE A 24 7.18 -0.78 -21.38
N GLN A 25 6.12 -1.23 -20.68
CA GLN A 25 6.26 -1.79 -19.34
C GLN A 25 5.22 -2.89 -19.05
N SER A 26 5.66 -4.01 -18.46
CA SER A 26 4.78 -5.07 -17.96
C SER A 26 4.21 -4.68 -16.61
N PHE A 27 2.90 -4.41 -16.54
CA PHE A 27 2.19 -4.25 -15.27
C PHE A 27 1.81 -5.63 -14.73
N GLU A 28 2.69 -6.24 -13.93
CA GLU A 28 2.45 -7.58 -13.36
C GLU A 28 1.64 -7.53 -12.06
N CYS A 29 1.99 -6.61 -11.16
CA CYS A 29 1.38 -6.50 -9.84
C CYS A 29 1.59 -5.09 -9.28
N GLN A 30 0.59 -4.56 -8.60
CA GLN A 30 0.76 -3.42 -7.72
C GLN A 30 1.01 -3.92 -6.29
N GLU A 31 2.25 -3.81 -5.82
CA GLU A 31 2.64 -4.13 -4.45
C GLU A 31 2.24 -2.96 -3.54
N THR A 32 1.15 -3.12 -2.79
CA THR A 32 0.56 -2.05 -1.97
C THR A 32 0.86 -2.27 -0.50
N ILE A 33 1.47 -1.29 0.15
CA ILE A 33 1.61 -1.24 1.61
C ILE A 33 0.43 -0.45 2.15
N ILE A 34 -0.38 -1.09 2.99
CA ILE A 34 -1.45 -0.43 3.76
C ILE A 34 -0.96 -0.23 5.18
N LEU A 35 -0.99 1.02 5.64
CA LEU A 35 -0.64 1.44 7.00
C LEU A 35 -1.92 1.84 7.74
N ARG A 36 -2.14 1.26 8.92
CA ARG A 36 -3.10 1.77 9.89
C ARG A 36 -2.38 2.18 11.18
N ILE A 37 -2.66 3.39 11.65
CA ILE A 37 -2.12 3.94 12.89
C ILE A 37 -3.23 4.30 13.86
N TRP A 38 -2.93 4.23 15.14
CA TRP A 38 -3.77 4.72 16.24
C TRP A 38 -2.94 5.60 17.15
N ASP A 39 -3.59 6.57 17.79
CA ASP A 39 -2.96 7.40 18.81
C ASP A 39 -3.55 7.12 20.20
N THR A 40 -2.85 7.64 21.21
CA THR A 40 -3.22 7.54 22.62
C THR A 40 -4.57 8.18 22.97
N ASP A 41 -5.11 9.03 22.11
CA ASP A 41 -6.39 9.72 22.29
C ASP A 41 -7.54 8.96 21.61
N GLY A 42 -7.24 7.79 21.03
CA GLY A 42 -8.20 6.88 20.40
C GLY A 42 -8.51 7.20 18.94
N ALA A 43 -7.84 8.18 18.33
CA ALA A 43 -7.99 8.44 16.90
C ALA A 43 -7.31 7.34 16.08
N SER A 44 -7.73 7.21 14.82
CA SER A 44 -7.09 6.29 13.88
C SER A 44 -7.05 6.84 12.47
N GLY A 45 -6.01 6.47 11.73
CA GLY A 45 -5.81 6.84 10.34
C GLY A 45 -5.41 5.63 9.51
N THR A 46 -5.83 5.58 8.25
CA THR A 46 -5.40 4.56 7.28
C THR A 46 -4.84 5.25 6.05
N GLY A 47 -3.63 4.86 5.64
CA GLY A 47 -2.96 5.34 4.44
C GLY A 47 -2.38 4.17 3.66
N TYR A 48 -2.00 4.40 2.42
CA TYR A 48 -1.32 3.41 1.62
C TYR A 48 -0.29 4.05 0.69
N SER A 49 0.70 3.27 0.31
CA SER A 49 1.61 3.56 -0.80
C SER A 49 1.73 2.31 -1.65
N TYR A 50 2.19 2.44 -2.88
CA TYR A 50 2.37 1.29 -3.75
C TYR A 50 3.56 1.46 -4.68
N THR A 51 4.08 0.33 -5.13
CA THR A 51 4.96 0.23 -6.29
C THR A 51 4.34 -0.74 -7.29
N ILE A 52 4.74 -0.65 -8.56
CA ILE A 52 4.20 -1.47 -9.66
C ILE A 52 5.27 -2.41 -10.24
N GLY A 53 6.24 -2.82 -9.42
CA GLY A 53 7.40 -3.62 -9.84
C GLY A 53 8.44 -2.77 -10.57
N THR A 54 9.03 -3.31 -11.66
CA THR A 54 10.15 -2.74 -12.45
C THR A 54 9.83 -1.44 -13.20
N GLY A 55 9.21 -0.46 -12.53
CA GLY A 55 9.06 0.90 -13.01
C GLY A 55 10.33 1.69 -12.72
N GLY A 56 11.16 1.85 -13.74
CA GLY A 56 12.08 3.00 -13.87
C GLY A 56 11.35 4.21 -14.44
#